data_AF-A0A816Y8G4-F1
#
_entry.id   AF-A0A816Y8G4-F1
#
_cell.length_a   1.000
_cell.length_b   1.000
_cell.length_c   1.000
_cell.angle_alpha   90.00
_cell.angle_beta   90.00
_cell.angle_gamma   90.00
#
_symmetry.space_group_name_H-M   'P 1'
#
loop_
_entity.id
_entity.type
_entity.pdbx_description
1 polymer ?
#
loop_
_entity_poly.entity_id
_entity_poly.type
_entity_poly.pdbx_seq_one_letter_code
_entity_poly.pdbx_strand_id
1 'polypeptide(L)'
;MEKAVCNHGFFMMAPNVWDPKSKSLTRPMTVSNSSSVSVTISHPRTLSFLVIQVHGINNVSRVDEELILQQVGRMLRISDEDGRDVTEFQQLHEDAKKYGFGRIFRSPFLFEDMVKSILLSNITWERTLGMASSLCILQSKLADGTVHVNVECSKETLETAAQSFYDRFSPFQSLAYWFDLIQNYETKLGKLSELSQLDYKSVSGCSHMKQLKAD
;
A
#
# COMPACT_ATOMS: atom_id res chain seq x y z
N MET A 1 1.43 12.66 5.00
CA MET A 1 0.84 11.72 4.02
C MET A 1 1.89 10.84 3.36
N GLU A 2 2.91 11.37 2.68
CA GLU A 2 3.95 10.58 1.97
C GLU A 2 4.46 9.37 2.75
N LYS A 3 4.93 9.54 3.99
CA LYS A 3 5.42 8.44 4.84
C LYS A 3 4.37 7.33 5.12
N ALA A 4 3.10 7.71 5.15
CA ALA A 4 1.98 6.80 5.37
C ALA A 4 1.48 6.12 4.09
N VAL A 5 1.85 6.62 2.90
CA VAL A 5 1.51 6.02 1.60
C VAL A 5 2.67 5.22 1.03
N CYS A 6 3.86 5.82 1.02
CA CYS A 6 5.08 5.27 0.41
C CYS A 6 5.93 4.46 1.40
N ASN A 7 5.35 4.01 2.50
CA ASN A 7 5.90 2.83 3.18
C ASN A 7 5.55 1.63 2.29
N HIS A 8 6.43 0.71 1.94
CA HIS A 8 6.11 -0.54 1.22
C HIS A 8 5.47 -0.43 -0.19
N GLY A 9 5.34 -1.57 -0.88
CA GLY A 9 5.06 -1.61 -2.32
C GLY A 9 3.60 -1.41 -2.76
N PHE A 10 2.60 -1.48 -1.88
CA PHE A 10 1.20 -1.50 -2.32
C PHE A 10 0.72 -0.21 -2.99
N PHE A 11 1.33 0.95 -2.68
CA PHE A 11 1.01 2.20 -3.37
C PHE A 11 1.45 2.19 -4.83
N MET A 12 2.39 1.32 -5.22
CA MET A 12 2.85 1.17 -6.60
C MET A 12 1.94 0.24 -7.42
N MET A 13 1.15 -0.60 -6.75
CA MET A 13 0.22 -1.51 -7.41
C MET A 13 -1.04 -0.76 -7.84
N ALA A 14 -1.47 -1.00 -9.08
CA ALA A 14 -2.75 -0.54 -9.58
C ALA A 14 -3.89 -0.85 -8.59
N PRO A 15 -4.91 0.02 -8.47
CA PRO A 15 -5.17 1.20 -9.30
C PRO A 15 -4.52 2.49 -8.76
N ASN A 16 -3.56 2.38 -7.85
CA ASN A 16 -2.88 3.53 -7.26
C ASN A 16 -1.94 4.20 -8.29
N VAL A 17 -1.96 5.54 -8.32
CA VAL A 17 -1.01 6.37 -9.06
C VAL A 17 -0.43 7.40 -8.11
N TRP A 18 0.83 7.23 -7.73
CA TRP A 18 1.56 8.19 -6.91
C TRP A 18 2.31 9.18 -7.79
N ASP A 19 2.10 10.48 -7.56
CA ASP A 19 2.90 11.53 -8.17
C ASP A 19 4.00 12.00 -7.19
N PRO A 20 5.28 11.70 -7.46
CA PRO A 20 6.39 12.09 -6.60
C PRO A 20 6.60 13.61 -6.56
N LYS A 21 6.15 14.37 -7.57
CA LYS A 21 6.31 15.83 -7.60
C LYS A 21 5.32 16.53 -6.69
N SER A 22 4.03 16.24 -6.85
CA SER A 22 2.98 16.83 -6.02
C SER A 22 2.79 16.11 -4.67
N LYS A 23 3.43 14.95 -4.47
CA LYS A 23 3.27 14.08 -3.29
C LYS A 23 1.79 13.75 -3.05
N SER A 24 1.12 13.39 -4.13
CA SER A 24 -0.31 13.07 -4.15
C SER A 24 -0.56 11.65 -4.64
N LEU A 25 -1.64 11.05 -4.14
CA LEU A 25 -2.11 9.73 -4.54
C LEU A 25 -3.42 9.92 -5.32
N THR A 26 -3.44 9.48 -6.58
CA THR A 26 -4.65 9.44 -7.40
C THR A 26 -5.09 7.99 -7.57
N ARG A 27 -6.38 7.72 -7.35
CA ARG A 27 -6.98 6.41 -7.58
C ARG A 27 -8.51 6.51 -7.70
N PRO A 28 -9.19 5.51 -8.28
CA PRO A 28 -10.64 5.38 -8.16
C PRO A 28 -11.05 5.08 -6.70
N MET A 29 -12.14 5.69 -6.27
CA MET A 29 -12.86 5.43 -5.02
C MET A 29 -14.30 5.04 -5.31
N THR A 30 -14.84 4.12 -4.52
CA THR A 30 -16.23 3.67 -4.66
C THR A 30 -17.16 4.70 -4.03
N VAL A 31 -18.26 5.00 -4.72
CA VAL A 31 -19.35 5.87 -4.26
C VAL A 31 -20.63 5.05 -4.02
N SER A 32 -21.68 5.66 -3.46
CA SER A 32 -22.84 4.96 -2.90
C SER A 32 -23.64 4.14 -3.91
N ASN A 33 -23.58 4.48 -5.20
CA ASN A 33 -24.21 3.74 -6.30
C ASN A 33 -23.33 2.59 -6.84
N SER A 34 -22.26 2.21 -6.11
CA SER A 34 -21.27 1.21 -6.51
C SER A 34 -20.45 1.56 -7.75
N SER A 35 -20.58 2.79 -8.29
CA SER A 35 -19.67 3.29 -9.32
C SER A 35 -18.36 3.78 -8.71
N SER A 36 -17.41 4.17 -9.55
CA SER A 36 -16.10 4.68 -9.15
C SER A 36 -15.87 6.08 -9.66
N VAL A 37 -15.36 6.95 -8.80
CA VAL A 37 -14.91 8.31 -9.16
C VAL A 37 -13.41 8.41 -8.95
N SER A 38 -12.71 9.15 -9.83
CA SER A 38 -11.28 9.39 -9.64
C SER A 38 -11.08 10.41 -8.53
N VAL A 39 -10.21 10.10 -7.57
CA VAL A 39 -9.91 10.95 -6.41
C VAL A 39 -8.41 11.16 -6.30
N THR A 40 -8.01 12.41 -6.11
CA THR A 40 -6.63 12.78 -5.76
C THR A 40 -6.57 13.21 -4.29
N ILE A 41 -5.73 12.55 -3.52
CA ILE A 41 -5.48 12.85 -2.10
C ILE A 41 -4.11 13.50 -2.00
N SER A 42 -4.01 14.60 -1.26
CA SER A 42 -2.74 15.30 -1.01
C SER A 42 -2.69 15.88 0.40
N HIS A 43 -1.49 16.20 0.87
CA HIS A 43 -1.28 16.90 2.13
C HIS A 43 -0.34 18.10 1.92
N PRO A 44 -0.89 19.25 1.52
CA PRO A 44 -0.10 20.47 1.37
C PRO A 44 0.61 20.82 2.69
N ARG A 45 1.89 21.21 2.62
CA ARG A 45 2.70 21.50 3.82
C ARG A 45 2.15 22.64 4.68
N THR A 46 1.31 23.49 4.09
CA THR A 46 0.69 24.65 4.75
C THR A 46 -0.59 24.32 5.50
N LEU A 47 -1.14 23.11 5.34
CA LEU A 47 -2.41 22.71 5.93
C LEU A 47 -2.19 21.63 6.99
N SER A 48 -3.06 21.61 8.00
CA SER A 48 -3.09 20.57 9.04
C SER A 48 -3.98 19.37 8.67
N PHE A 49 -4.61 19.41 7.50
CA PHE A 49 -5.58 18.43 7.03
C PHE A 49 -5.29 17.98 5.60
N LEU A 50 -5.80 16.80 5.24
CA LEU A 50 -5.71 16.27 3.88
C LEU A 50 -6.66 17.00 2.94
N VAL A 51 -6.21 17.23 1.72
CA VAL A 51 -7.05 17.73 0.63
C VAL A 51 -7.43 16.55 -0.25
N ILE A 52 -8.74 16.33 -0.41
CA ILE A 52 -9.32 15.28 -1.24
C ILE A 52 -10.06 15.97 -2.39
N GLN A 53 -9.59 15.76 -3.61
CA GLN A 53 -10.18 16.30 -4.83
C GLN A 53 -10.88 15.17 -5.58
N VAL A 54 -12.18 15.34 -5.82
CA VAL A 54 -12.99 14.39 -6.58
C VAL A 54 -13.14 14.90 -8.01
N HIS A 55 -12.88 14.04 -8.99
CA HIS A 55 -12.85 14.40 -10.41
C HIS A 55 -14.02 13.79 -11.18
N GLY A 56 -14.42 14.45 -12.27
CA GLY A 56 -15.42 13.93 -13.21
C GLY A 56 -16.88 14.07 -12.75
N ILE A 57 -17.13 14.67 -11.58
CA ILE A 57 -18.47 15.00 -11.09
C ILE A 57 -18.51 16.43 -10.56
N ASN A 58 -19.64 17.11 -10.76
CA ASN A 58 -19.81 18.52 -10.38
C ASN A 58 -20.23 18.70 -8.92
N ASN A 59 -20.85 17.68 -8.32
CA ASN A 59 -21.29 17.72 -6.93
C ASN A 59 -21.15 16.33 -6.32
N VAL A 60 -20.51 16.28 -5.14
CA VAL A 60 -20.35 15.05 -4.36
C VAL A 60 -21.48 15.02 -3.36
N SER A 61 -22.29 13.95 -3.35
CA SER A 61 -23.34 13.84 -2.34
C SER A 61 -22.71 13.68 -0.95
N ARG A 62 -23.42 14.07 0.11
CA ARG A 62 -22.92 13.90 1.48
C ARG A 62 -22.61 12.43 1.80
N VAL A 63 -23.40 11.51 1.28
CA VAL A 63 -23.18 10.06 1.46
C VAL A 63 -21.88 9.64 0.77
N ASP A 64 -21.62 10.13 -0.44
CA ASP A 64 -20.39 9.83 -1.17
C ASP A 64 -19.16 10.45 -0.50
N GLU A 65 -19.29 11.67 0.05
CA GLU A 65 -18.25 12.32 0.82
C GLU A 65 -17.86 11.48 2.05
N GLU A 66 -18.85 11.06 2.84
CA GLU A 66 -18.64 10.21 4.01
C GLU A 66 -17.99 8.86 3.63
N LEU A 67 -18.42 8.24 2.53
CA LEU A 67 -17.82 6.99 2.02
C LEU A 67 -16.38 7.19 1.53
N ILE A 68 -16.08 8.29 0.84
CA ILE A 68 -14.71 8.61 0.40
C ILE A 68 -13.82 8.85 1.62
N LEU A 69 -14.29 9.61 2.61
CA LEU A 69 -13.56 9.86 3.86
C LEU A 69 -13.27 8.57 4.63
N GLN A 70 -14.23 7.64 4.70
CA GLN A 70 -14.02 6.32 5.32
C GLN A 70 -12.95 5.51 4.60
N GLN A 71 -13.00 5.48 3.26
CA GLN A 71 -11.99 4.80 2.44
C GLN A 71 -10.60 5.41 2.64
N VAL A 72 -10.47 6.74 2.60
CA VAL A 72 -9.20 7.45 2.84
C VAL A 72 -8.68 7.23 4.26
N GLY A 73 -9.57 7.31 5.26
CA GLY A 73 -9.26 7.06 6.65
C GLY A 73 -8.71 5.65 6.85
N ARG A 74 -9.33 4.64 6.22
CA ARG A 74 -8.82 3.27 6.23
C ARG A 74 -7.45 3.15 5.54
N MET A 75 -7.30 3.72 4.35
CA MET A 75 -6.07 3.62 3.56
C MET A 75 -4.86 4.21 4.29
N LEU A 76 -5.06 5.33 4.97
CA LEU A 76 -4.02 6.09 5.67
C LEU A 76 -3.96 5.81 7.17
N ARG A 77 -4.81 4.88 7.64
CA ARG A 77 -4.98 4.50 9.05
C ARG A 77 -5.23 5.71 9.95
N ILE A 78 -6.19 6.56 9.60
CA ILE A 78 -6.49 7.81 10.32
C ILE A 78 -7.63 7.55 11.30
N SER A 79 -7.27 7.15 12.51
CA SER A 79 -8.14 7.10 13.68
C SER A 79 -7.33 7.43 14.95
N ASP A 80 -8.02 7.68 16.06
CA ASP A 80 -7.37 7.88 17.36
C ASP A 80 -6.60 6.63 17.82
N GLU A 81 -7.14 5.44 17.52
CA GLU A 81 -6.48 4.16 17.79
C GLU A 81 -5.18 4.03 17.00
N ASP A 82 -5.22 4.27 15.70
CA ASP A 82 -4.01 4.24 14.87
C ASP A 82 -2.96 5.27 15.33
N GLY A 83 -3.39 6.42 15.89
CA GLY A 83 -2.50 7.41 16.49
C GLY A 83 -1.78 6.91 17.74
N ARG A 84 -2.49 6.16 18.60
CA ARG A 84 -1.92 5.50 19.77
C ARG A 84 -0.94 4.40 19.37
N ASP A 85 -1.34 3.53 18.43
CA ASP A 85 -0.49 2.46 17.90
C ASP A 85 0.84 2.98 17.36
N VAL A 86 0.80 4.07 16.57
CA VAL A 86 2.02 4.71 16.04
C VAL A 86 2.92 5.19 17.17
N THR A 87 2.34 5.82 18.20
CA THR A 87 3.09 6.37 19.33
C THR A 87 3.75 5.25 20.12
N GLU A 88 3.02 4.19 20.43
CA GLU A 88 3.52 3.02 21.16
C GLU A 88 4.62 2.30 20.38
N PHE A 89 4.43 2.05 19.08
CA PHE A 89 5.44 1.44 18.24
C PHE A 89 6.73 2.28 18.19
N GLN A 90 6.61 3.60 18.08
CA GLN A 90 7.76 4.50 18.04
C GLN A 90 8.50 4.62 19.39
N GLN A 91 7.86 4.28 20.51
CA GLN A 91 8.54 4.16 21.80
C GLN A 91 9.38 2.89 21.88
N LEU A 92 8.91 1.80 21.27
CA LEU A 92 9.65 0.53 21.19
C LEU A 92 10.78 0.58 20.15
N HIS A 93 10.65 1.42 19.11
CA HIS A 93 11.59 1.50 18.01
C HIS A 93 11.97 2.97 17.70
N GLU A 94 13.01 3.48 18.36
CA GLU A 94 13.41 4.90 18.24
C GLU A 94 13.73 5.32 16.79
N ASP A 95 14.35 4.46 15.98
CA ASP A 95 14.59 4.79 14.58
C ASP A 95 13.29 5.00 13.80
N ALA A 96 12.23 4.22 14.06
CA ALA A 96 10.94 4.43 13.42
C ALA A 96 10.40 5.84 13.74
N LYS A 97 10.61 6.34 14.95
CA LYS A 97 10.29 7.73 15.34
C LYS A 97 11.10 8.74 14.54
N LYS A 98 12.42 8.54 14.43
CA LYS A 98 13.33 9.41 13.67
C LYS A 98 12.92 9.50 12.19
N TYR A 99 12.55 8.37 11.59
CA TYR A 99 12.10 8.32 10.20
C TYR A 99 10.62 8.71 10.04
N GLY A 100 9.85 8.84 11.13
CA GLY A 100 8.41 9.14 11.12
C GLY A 100 7.56 8.01 10.52
N PHE A 101 8.02 6.78 10.69
CA PHE A 101 7.33 5.55 10.28
C PHE A 101 6.39 5.06 11.39
N GLY A 102 5.33 4.35 11.02
CA GLY A 102 4.39 3.74 11.98
C GLY A 102 2.99 3.49 11.42
N ARG A 103 2.64 4.16 10.32
CA ARG A 103 1.41 3.89 9.57
C ARG A 103 1.74 2.98 8.39
N ILE A 104 0.96 1.92 8.21
CA ILE A 104 1.03 1.05 7.02
C ILE A 104 -0.11 1.41 6.09
N PHE A 105 0.25 1.71 4.84
CA PHE A 105 -0.74 2.00 3.81
C PHE A 105 -1.63 0.78 3.58
N ARG A 106 -2.93 1.00 3.41
CA ARG A 106 -3.89 -0.06 3.09
C ARG A 106 -4.68 0.31 1.85
N SER A 107 -5.30 -0.68 1.23
CA SER A 107 -6.32 -0.46 0.22
C SER A 107 -7.62 0.02 0.90
N PRO A 108 -8.53 0.71 0.17
CA PRO A 108 -9.80 1.18 0.72
C PRO A 108 -10.69 0.04 1.21
N PHE A 109 -10.49 -1.19 0.72
CA PHE A 109 -11.22 -2.39 1.11
C PHE A 109 -10.27 -3.52 1.47
N LEU A 110 -10.67 -4.38 2.41
CA LEU A 110 -9.90 -5.58 2.78
C LEU A 110 -9.75 -6.53 1.58
N PHE A 111 -10.78 -6.65 0.75
CA PHE A 111 -10.73 -7.47 -0.46
C PHE A 111 -9.55 -7.10 -1.38
N GLU A 112 -9.31 -5.81 -1.62
CA GLU A 112 -8.18 -5.38 -2.45
C GLU A 112 -6.83 -5.70 -1.80
N ASP A 113 -6.71 -5.58 -0.46
CA ASP A 113 -5.50 -6.00 0.25
C ASP A 113 -5.25 -7.52 0.12
N MET A 114 -6.31 -8.34 0.21
CA MET A 114 -6.22 -9.78 0.02
C MET A 114 -5.78 -10.13 -1.40
N VAL A 115 -6.40 -9.51 -2.42
CA VAL A 115 -6.02 -9.70 -3.82
C VAL A 115 -4.56 -9.32 -4.04
N LYS A 116 -4.13 -8.13 -3.57
CA LYS A 116 -2.74 -7.68 -3.68
C LYS A 116 -1.77 -8.63 -2.99
N SER A 117 -2.15 -9.18 -1.84
CA SER A 117 -1.35 -10.17 -1.12
C SER A 117 -1.23 -11.49 -1.88
N ILE A 118 -2.31 -11.98 -2.50
CA ILE A 118 -2.29 -13.17 -3.36
C ILE A 118 -1.35 -12.95 -4.54
N LEU A 119 -1.41 -11.77 -5.18
CA LEU A 119 -0.57 -11.43 -6.31
C LEU A 119 0.93 -11.41 -5.98
N LEU A 120 1.33 -11.24 -4.72
CA LEU A 120 2.75 -11.29 -4.32
C LEU A 120 3.34 -12.72 -4.34
N SER A 121 2.52 -13.75 -4.50
CA SER A 121 2.95 -15.13 -4.29
C SER A 121 3.77 -15.69 -5.45
N ASN A 122 5.04 -16.00 -5.17
CA ASN A 122 5.94 -16.78 -6.04
C ASN A 122 6.18 -16.20 -7.45
N ILE A 123 6.09 -14.88 -7.59
CA ILE A 123 6.35 -14.17 -8.85
C ILE A 123 7.27 -12.96 -8.61
N THR A 124 7.82 -12.42 -9.69
CA THR A 124 8.60 -11.18 -9.61
C THR A 124 7.70 -9.98 -9.34
N TRP A 125 8.28 -8.91 -8.78
CA TRP A 125 7.54 -7.67 -8.55
C TRP A 125 6.97 -7.08 -9.84
N GLU A 126 7.76 -7.08 -10.94
CA GLU A 126 7.28 -6.66 -12.26
C GLU A 126 6.03 -7.44 -12.70
N ARG A 127 6.02 -8.76 -12.52
CA ARG A 127 4.84 -9.59 -12.83
C ARG A 127 3.67 -9.27 -11.89
N THR A 128 3.94 -8.99 -10.62
CA THR A 128 2.93 -8.56 -9.64
C THR A 128 2.22 -7.27 -10.08
N LEU A 129 3.00 -6.26 -10.47
CA LEU A 129 2.48 -4.99 -11.01
C LEU A 129 1.66 -5.22 -12.30
N GLY A 130 2.15 -6.08 -13.19
CA GLY A 130 1.47 -6.46 -14.43
C GLY A 130 0.13 -7.18 -14.18
N MET A 131 0.08 -8.10 -13.21
CA MET A 131 -1.15 -8.79 -12.82
C MET A 131 -2.15 -7.84 -12.17
N ALA A 132 -1.72 -6.96 -11.26
CA ALA A 132 -2.60 -5.96 -10.65
C ALA A 132 -3.24 -5.06 -11.71
N SER A 133 -2.45 -4.57 -12.66
CA SER A 133 -2.93 -3.75 -13.78
C SER A 133 -3.91 -4.53 -14.67
N SER A 134 -3.60 -5.80 -14.94
CA SER A 134 -4.46 -6.68 -15.74
C SER A 134 -5.80 -6.98 -15.07
N LEU A 135 -5.84 -7.14 -13.74
CA LEU A 135 -7.09 -7.28 -12.98
C LEU A 135 -7.95 -6.01 -13.07
N CYS A 136 -7.37 -4.81 -13.03
CA CYS A 136 -8.12 -3.57 -13.22
C CYS A 136 -8.71 -3.48 -14.64
N ILE A 137 -7.94 -3.85 -15.67
CA ILE A 137 -8.42 -3.91 -17.06
C ILE A 137 -9.52 -4.98 -17.21
N LEU A 138 -9.34 -6.15 -16.59
CA LEU A 138 -10.33 -7.22 -16.60
C LEU A 138 -11.62 -6.76 -15.93
N GLN A 139 -11.56 -6.14 -14.76
CA GLN A 139 -12.74 -5.60 -14.07
C GLN A 139 -13.52 -4.62 -14.95
N SER A 140 -12.83 -3.75 -15.69
CA SER A 140 -13.47 -2.86 -16.67
C SER A 140 -14.23 -3.66 -17.74
N LYS A 141 -13.62 -4.72 -18.28
CA LYS A 141 -14.25 -5.61 -19.27
C LYS A 141 -15.37 -6.49 -18.67
N LEU A 142 -15.29 -6.84 -17.40
CA LEU A 142 -16.31 -7.60 -16.68
C LEU A 142 -17.56 -6.75 -16.40
N ALA A 143 -17.38 -5.46 -16.10
CA ALA A 143 -18.49 -4.51 -16.07
C ALA A 143 -19.21 -4.42 -17.43
N ASP A 144 -18.49 -4.70 -18.52
CA ASP A 144 -19.01 -4.84 -19.89
C ASP A 144 -19.49 -6.28 -20.23
N GLY A 145 -19.51 -7.19 -19.25
CA GLY A 145 -20.24 -8.47 -19.30
C GLY A 145 -19.53 -9.71 -19.86
N THR A 146 -18.19 -9.74 -19.99
CA THR A 146 -17.54 -10.72 -20.91
C THR A 146 -16.78 -11.94 -20.34
N VAL A 147 -16.54 -12.14 -19.04
CA VAL A 147 -15.68 -13.29 -18.59
C VAL A 147 -15.99 -13.80 -17.16
N HIS A 148 -15.68 -15.06 -16.84
CA HIS A 148 -15.55 -15.60 -15.47
C HIS A 148 -14.25 -16.41 -15.34
N VAL A 149 -13.51 -16.27 -14.23
CA VAL A 149 -12.32 -17.11 -13.91
C VAL A 149 -12.17 -17.31 -12.39
N ASN A 150 -11.70 -18.50 -11.98
CA ASN A 150 -11.51 -18.96 -10.61
C ASN A 150 -10.14 -19.66 -10.47
N VAL A 151 -9.33 -19.39 -9.43
CA VAL A 151 -8.10 -20.15 -9.06
C VAL A 151 -7.72 -19.95 -7.58
N GLU A 152 -7.27 -21.04 -6.91
CA GLU A 152 -6.74 -21.11 -5.52
C GLU A 152 -5.19 -21.22 -5.46
N CYS A 153 -4.56 -20.86 -4.33
CA CYS A 153 -3.14 -21.09 -4.05
C CYS A 153 -2.82 -21.12 -2.53
N SER A 154 -1.79 -21.88 -2.09
CA SER A 154 -1.32 -21.97 -0.69
C SER A 154 0.23 -21.89 -0.57
N LYS A 155 0.75 -21.56 0.63
CA LYS A 155 2.20 -21.51 0.94
C LYS A 155 2.49 -21.68 2.44
N GLU A 156 3.51 -22.48 2.79
CA GLU A 156 4.03 -22.58 4.17
C GLU A 156 5.50 -23.04 4.17
N THR A 157 6.33 -22.42 5.04
CA THR A 157 7.67 -22.80 5.59
C THR A 157 8.48 -21.54 5.97
N LEU A 158 8.31 -20.40 5.27
CA LEU A 158 9.01 -19.13 5.55
C LEU A 158 8.44 -18.35 6.73
N GLU A 159 7.18 -18.59 7.07
CA GLU A 159 6.43 -17.83 8.08
C GLU A 159 7.00 -18.06 9.49
N THR A 160 7.36 -19.30 9.82
CA THR A 160 7.89 -19.68 11.13
C THR A 160 9.22 -18.98 11.45
N ALA A 161 10.10 -18.83 10.46
CA ALA A 161 11.39 -18.17 10.65
C ALA A 161 11.24 -16.65 10.84
N ALA A 162 10.39 -16.01 10.04
CA ALA A 162 10.09 -14.58 10.17
C ALA A 162 9.45 -14.26 11.53
N GLN A 163 8.51 -15.11 11.98
CA GLN A 163 7.81 -14.92 13.25
C GLN A 163 8.79 -14.81 14.43
N SER A 164 9.71 -15.78 14.57
CA SER A 164 10.68 -15.79 15.67
C SER A 164 11.62 -14.57 15.73
N PHE A 165 11.98 -13.99 14.58
CA PHE A 165 12.82 -12.80 14.53
C PHE A 165 12.06 -11.55 15.00
N TYR A 166 10.80 -11.41 14.57
CA TYR A 166 9.99 -10.23 14.85
C TYR A 166 9.21 -10.30 16.17
N ASP A 167 9.12 -11.44 16.86
CA ASP A 167 8.36 -11.61 18.11
C ASP A 167 8.70 -10.58 19.19
N ARG A 168 9.94 -10.09 19.23
CA ARG A 168 10.37 -9.04 20.16
C ARG A 168 9.66 -7.69 19.98
N PHE A 169 9.04 -7.48 18.82
CA PHE A 169 8.28 -6.28 18.49
C PHE A 169 6.79 -6.45 18.76
N SER A 170 6.36 -7.52 19.44
CA SER A 170 4.95 -7.75 19.79
C SER A 170 4.31 -6.52 20.46
N PRO A 171 3.07 -6.12 20.06
CA PRO A 171 2.19 -6.72 19.03
C PRO A 171 2.42 -6.20 17.59
N PHE A 172 3.50 -5.49 17.34
CA PHE A 172 3.81 -4.75 16.11
C PHE A 172 4.76 -5.47 15.15
N GLN A 173 4.80 -6.81 15.15
CA GLN A 173 5.72 -7.61 14.32
C GLN A 173 5.61 -7.24 12.83
N SER A 174 4.39 -6.99 12.34
CA SER A 174 4.15 -6.58 10.95
C SER A 174 4.74 -5.20 10.63
N LEU A 175 4.70 -4.24 11.57
CA LEU A 175 5.28 -2.91 11.38
C LEU A 175 6.80 -2.99 11.28
N ALA A 176 7.43 -3.79 12.16
CA ALA A 176 8.87 -3.99 12.15
C ALA A 176 9.34 -4.64 10.83
N TYR A 177 8.64 -5.68 10.36
CA TYR A 177 8.92 -6.30 9.06
C TYR A 177 8.88 -5.31 7.91
N TRP A 178 7.81 -4.51 7.80
CA TRP A 178 7.68 -3.55 6.71
C TRP A 178 8.72 -2.43 6.81
N PHE A 179 9.07 -1.98 8.02
CA PHE A 179 10.13 -0.99 8.23
C PHE A 179 11.48 -1.48 7.69
N ASP A 180 11.93 -2.67 8.11
CA ASP A 180 13.20 -3.26 7.66
C ASP A 180 13.22 -3.47 6.14
N LEU A 181 12.10 -3.92 5.59
CA LEU A 181 11.95 -4.13 4.16
C LEU A 181 12.10 -2.80 3.38
N ILE A 182 11.47 -1.72 3.84
CA ILE A 182 11.58 -0.39 3.21
C ILE A 182 13.02 0.12 3.29
N GLN A 183 13.66 0.03 4.46
CA GLN A 183 15.04 0.46 4.63
C GLN A 183 15.97 -0.29 3.66
N ASN A 184 15.74 -1.60 3.48
CA ASN A 184 16.49 -2.40 2.52
C ASN A 184 16.32 -1.91 1.07
N TYR A 185 15.08 -1.62 0.67
CA TYR A 185 14.80 -1.09 -0.67
C TYR A 185 15.39 0.31 -0.86
N GLU A 186 15.19 1.23 0.07
CA GLU A 186 15.66 2.61 -0.05
C GLU A 186 17.19 2.71 -0.04
N THR A 187 17.88 1.79 0.63
CA THR A 187 19.35 1.69 0.56
C THR A 187 19.84 1.33 -0.86
N LYS A 188 19.08 0.54 -1.61
CA LYS A 188 19.46 0.05 -2.94
C LYS A 188 19.02 0.98 -4.07
N LEU A 189 17.84 1.57 -3.92
CA LEU A 189 17.13 2.24 -5.01
C LEU A 189 16.96 3.75 -4.77
N GLY A 190 17.38 4.25 -3.61
CA GLY A 190 17.00 5.58 -3.14
C GLY A 190 15.56 5.62 -2.64
N LYS A 191 15.06 6.80 -2.28
CA LYS A 191 13.73 6.94 -1.68
C LYS A 191 12.64 6.43 -2.62
N LEU A 192 11.83 5.50 -2.13
CA LEU A 192 10.76 4.90 -2.93
C LEU A 192 9.71 5.95 -3.33
N SER A 193 9.53 6.98 -2.52
CA SER A 193 8.59 8.08 -2.77
C SER A 193 9.03 9.08 -3.85
N GLU A 194 10.26 8.94 -4.35
CA GLU A 194 10.86 9.77 -5.41
C GLU A 194 11.02 8.99 -6.73
N LEU A 195 10.78 7.67 -6.72
CA LEU A 195 10.83 6.83 -7.93
C LEU A 195 9.75 7.20 -8.95
N SER A 196 10.14 7.25 -10.22
CA SER A 196 9.22 7.33 -11.35
C SER A 196 8.44 6.03 -11.52
N GLN A 197 7.21 6.11 -12.00
CA GLN A 197 6.37 4.93 -12.27
C GLN A 197 7.02 3.97 -13.28
N LEU A 198 7.82 4.48 -14.22
CA LEU A 198 8.55 3.67 -15.20
C LEU A 198 9.61 2.76 -14.56
N ASP A 199 10.08 3.14 -13.37
CA ASP A 199 11.15 2.46 -12.65
C ASP A 199 10.62 1.47 -11.62
N TYR A 200 9.30 1.39 -11.40
CA TYR A 200 8.71 0.48 -10.41
C TYR A 200 9.06 -0.99 -10.67
N LYS A 201 9.22 -1.38 -11.93
CA LYS A 201 9.66 -2.74 -12.32
C LYS A 201 11.06 -3.11 -11.81
N SER A 202 11.90 -2.12 -11.52
CA SER A 202 13.26 -2.32 -11.01
C SER A 202 13.32 -2.59 -9.51
N VAL A 203 12.21 -2.37 -8.78
CA VAL A 203 12.08 -2.71 -7.36
C VAL A 203 12.00 -4.23 -7.21
N SER A 204 13.14 -4.90 -7.16
CA SER A 204 13.19 -6.36 -7.04
C SER A 204 13.06 -6.80 -5.58
N GLY A 205 12.06 -7.61 -5.28
CA GLY A 205 11.97 -8.35 -4.03
C GLY A 205 13.20 -9.24 -3.87
N CYS A 206 13.98 -8.98 -2.83
CA CYS A 206 15.27 -9.61 -2.61
C CYS A 206 15.12 -11.08 -2.18
N SER A 207 14.74 -11.97 -3.09
CA SER A 207 14.97 -13.42 -2.95
C SER A 207 16.41 -13.72 -3.36
N HIS A 208 17.38 -13.16 -2.64
CA HIS A 208 18.75 -13.69 -2.65
C HIS A 208 19.00 -14.21 -1.26
N MET A 209 18.55 -15.45 -1.01
CA MET A 209 19.28 -16.29 -0.06
C MET A 209 20.71 -16.36 -0.60
N LYS A 210 21.62 -15.58 -0.03
CA LYS A 210 23.05 -15.89 -0.15
C LYS A 210 23.19 -17.27 0.46
N GLN A 211 23.39 -18.29 -0.39
CA GLN A 211 23.82 -19.60 0.06
C GLN A 211 25.08 -19.39 0.90
N LEU A 212 24.97 -19.62 2.20
CA LEU A 212 26.13 -19.80 3.06
C LEU A 212 26.76 -21.12 2.63
N LYS A 213 27.99 -21.06 2.12
CA LYS A 213 28.83 -22.26 2.04
C LYS A 213 29.05 -22.73 3.47
N ALA A 214 28.67 -23.98 3.74
CA ALA A 214 29.21 -24.70 4.87
C ALA A 214 30.64 -25.09 4.50
N ASP A 215 31.59 -24.73 5.36
CA ASP A 215 32.88 -25.42 5.44
C ASP A 215 32.68 -26.80 6.09
#